data_AF-A0A9D2ZVQ7-F1
#
_entry.id   AF-A0A9D2ZVQ7-F1
#
_cell.length_a   1.000
_cell.length_b   1.000
_cell.length_c   1.000
_cell.angle_alpha   90.00
_cell.angle_beta   90.00
_cell.angle_gamma   90.00
#
_symmetry.space_group_name_H-M   'P 1'
#
loop_
_entity.id
_entity.type
_entity.pdbx_description
1 polymer ?
#
loop_
_entity_poly.entity_id
_entity_poly.type
_entity_poly.pdbx_seq_one_letter_code
_entity_poly.pdbx_strand_id
1 'polypeptide(L)'
;MTVLDILLIVLGIGALFAGFRQGIITALGTAAGFIVGWILGRLLSPLVESLSAGTDVMDNSGVIMLLASMPLVLSVLFAFAGSGIGAWIKRNMDSDLGQGIDAVGGTATAGIVYVLVIWLAAGFIRTTPLVEPNRWVADSTVIASIDRTIPYSSQNALGGLAKGLSASGFPQVFSGQPEQIRGVGEPDEGMVDVGRSVEDSVVKITTTATSCAAGSEGSGFVYEDGLVAT
;
A
#
# COMPACT_ATOMS: atom_id res chain seq x y z
N MET A 1 21.19 -9.55 -7.65
CA MET A 1 20.24 -10.10 -6.67
C MET A 1 20.71 -9.74 -5.28
N THR A 2 19.90 -9.02 -4.53
CA THR A 2 20.21 -8.53 -3.18
C THR A 2 19.82 -9.55 -2.10
N VAL A 3 20.27 -9.34 -0.85
CA VAL A 3 19.78 -10.13 0.30
C VAL A 3 18.26 -10.02 0.45
N LEU A 4 17.72 -8.83 0.18
CA LEU A 4 16.28 -8.60 0.15
C LEU A 4 15.58 -9.49 -0.89
N ASP A 5 16.14 -9.61 -2.10
CA ASP A 5 15.55 -10.49 -3.13
C ASP A 5 15.46 -11.95 -2.65
N ILE A 6 16.51 -12.46 -2.00
CA ILE A 6 16.52 -13.83 -1.47
C ILE A 6 15.43 -14.00 -0.40
N LEU A 7 15.33 -13.04 0.53
CA LEU A 7 14.31 -13.05 1.57
C LEU A 7 12.89 -13.00 0.98
N LEU A 8 12.66 -12.14 -0.01
CA LEU A 8 11.38 -12.05 -0.71
C LEU A 8 11.03 -13.33 -1.48
N ILE A 9 12.01 -14.02 -2.07
CA ILE A 9 11.77 -15.29 -2.75
C ILE A 9 11.41 -16.38 -1.73
N VAL A 10 12.14 -16.49 -0.62
CA VAL A 10 11.88 -17.47 0.43
C VAL A 10 10.49 -17.25 1.04
N LEU A 11 10.14 -16.00 1.38
CA LEU A 11 8.81 -15.65 1.88
C LEU A 11 7.73 -15.92 0.84
N GLY A 12 7.99 -15.64 -0.45
CA GLY A 12 7.06 -15.92 -1.53
C GLY A 12 6.77 -17.40 -1.67
N ILE A 13 7.81 -18.25 -1.65
CA ILE A 13 7.65 -19.71 -1.66
C ILE A 13 6.85 -20.18 -0.43
N GLY A 14 7.15 -19.62 0.75
CA GLY A 14 6.40 -19.89 1.97
C GLY A 14 4.91 -19.51 1.84
N ALA A 15 4.61 -18.35 1.27
CA ALA A 15 3.24 -17.88 1.04
C ALA A 15 2.50 -18.78 0.04
N LEU A 16 3.13 -19.18 -1.06
CA LEU A 16 2.56 -20.10 -2.04
C LEU A 16 2.26 -21.46 -1.40
N PHE A 17 3.18 -21.99 -0.60
CA PHE A 17 3.00 -23.25 0.11
C PHE A 17 1.90 -23.19 1.18
N ALA A 18 1.83 -22.07 1.91
CA ALA A 18 0.73 -21.82 2.85
C ALA A 18 -0.61 -21.75 2.11
N GLY A 19 -0.68 -21.06 0.97
CA GLY A 19 -1.86 -20.99 0.11
C GLY A 19 -2.29 -22.34 -0.43
N PHE A 20 -1.32 -23.17 -0.86
CA PHE A 20 -1.57 -24.54 -1.29
C PHE A 20 -2.23 -25.39 -0.20
N ARG A 21 -1.72 -25.29 1.04
CA ARG A 21 -2.28 -26.03 2.19
C ARG A 21 -3.64 -25.48 2.62
N GLN A 22 -3.78 -24.16 2.66
CA GLN A 22 -5.00 -23.50 3.10
C GLN A 22 -6.14 -23.74 2.10
N GLY A 23 -5.87 -23.58 0.80
CA GLY A 23 -6.89 -23.69 -0.25
C GLY A 23 -7.75 -22.44 -0.40
N ILE A 24 -8.38 -22.29 -1.57
CA ILE A 24 -9.22 -21.13 -1.89
C ILE A 24 -10.52 -21.09 -1.08
N ILE A 25 -11.12 -22.25 -0.76
CA ILE A 25 -12.40 -22.32 -0.04
C ILE A 25 -12.25 -21.76 1.37
N THR A 26 -11.19 -22.13 2.08
CA THR A 26 -10.88 -21.60 3.41
C THR A 26 -10.55 -20.11 3.34
N ALA A 27 -9.82 -19.66 2.31
CA ALA A 27 -9.55 -18.23 2.10
C ALA A 27 -10.84 -17.42 1.86
N LEU A 28 -11.74 -17.92 1.02
CA LEU A 28 -13.03 -17.28 0.75
C LEU A 28 -13.94 -17.28 1.98
N GLY A 29 -13.98 -18.37 2.74
CA GLY A 29 -14.71 -18.44 4.01
C GLY A 29 -14.20 -17.42 5.02
N THR A 30 -12.87 -17.27 5.12
CA THR A 30 -12.24 -16.25 5.97
C THR A 30 -12.62 -14.84 5.53
N ALA A 31 -12.55 -14.55 4.23
CA ALA A 31 -12.90 -13.25 3.67
C ALA A 31 -14.39 -12.92 3.86
N ALA A 32 -15.28 -13.88 3.62
CA ALA A 32 -16.71 -13.72 3.85
C ALA A 32 -17.02 -13.47 5.33
N GLY A 33 -16.38 -14.24 6.23
CA GLY A 33 -16.48 -14.01 7.66
C GLY A 33 -16.03 -12.61 8.07
N PHE A 34 -14.89 -12.15 7.55
CA PHE A 34 -14.40 -10.80 7.80
C PHE A 34 -15.43 -9.73 7.39
N ILE A 35 -15.99 -9.84 6.18
CA ILE A 35 -16.99 -8.89 5.66
C ILE A 35 -18.26 -8.90 6.52
N VAL A 36 -18.75 -10.09 6.90
CA VAL A 36 -19.92 -10.21 7.77
C VAL A 36 -19.66 -9.56 9.14
N GLY A 37 -18.51 -9.84 9.75
CA GLY A 37 -18.13 -9.25 11.04
C GLY A 37 -17.98 -7.72 10.96
N TRP A 38 -17.45 -7.20 9.85
CA TRP A 38 -17.36 -5.77 9.61
C TRP A 38 -18.73 -5.10 9.53
N ILE A 39 -19.64 -5.66 8.73
CA ILE A 39 -21.01 -5.16 8.56
C ILE A 39 -21.75 -5.21 9.90
N LEU A 40 -21.70 -6.35 10.59
CA LEU A 40 -22.35 -6.52 11.88
C LEU A 40 -21.80 -5.55 12.92
N GLY A 41 -20.48 -5.38 12.99
CA GLY A 41 -19.91 -4.47 13.96
C GLY A 41 -20.28 -3.02 13.69
N ARG A 42 -20.33 -2.60 12.42
CA ARG A 42 -20.84 -1.26 12.08
C ARG A 42 -22.31 -1.08 12.46
N LEU A 43 -23.16 -2.10 12.25
CA LEU A 43 -24.58 -2.04 12.60
C LEU A 43 -24.82 -2.05 14.11
N LEU A 44 -23.96 -2.75 14.86
CA LEU A 44 -24.07 -2.87 16.31
C LEU A 44 -23.42 -1.70 17.06
N SER A 45 -22.43 -1.02 16.50
CA SER A 45 -21.80 0.17 17.09
C SER A 45 -22.81 1.20 17.64
N PRO A 46 -23.78 1.73 16.85
CA PRO A 46 -24.71 2.73 17.35
C PRO A 46 -25.68 2.17 18.41
N LEU A 47 -25.98 0.87 18.37
CA LEU A 47 -26.82 0.24 19.39
C LEU A 47 -26.10 0.19 20.73
N VAL A 48 -24.82 -0.18 20.74
CA VAL A 48 -23.98 -0.19 21.95
C VAL A 48 -23.80 1.22 22.51
N GLU A 49 -23.62 2.22 21.65
CA GLU A 49 -23.58 3.64 22.07
C GLU A 49 -24.90 4.08 22.69
N SER A 50 -26.04 3.74 22.08
CA SER A 50 -27.36 4.11 22.61
C SER A 50 -27.69 3.46 23.97
N LEU A 51 -27.20 2.24 24.22
CA LEU A 51 -27.37 1.53 25.49
C LEU A 51 -26.45 2.04 26.61
N SER A 52 -25.33 2.66 26.24
CA SER A 52 -24.38 3.25 27.19
C SER A 52 -24.58 4.76 27.39
N ALA A 53 -25.41 5.40 26.56
CA ALA A 53 -25.79 6.80 26.69
C ALA A 53 -26.47 7.07 28.05
N GLY A 54 -25.85 7.94 28.85
CA GLY A 54 -26.31 8.29 30.21
C GLY A 54 -25.59 7.56 31.35
N THR A 55 -24.57 6.75 31.05
CA THR A 55 -23.66 6.16 32.05
C THR A 55 -22.28 6.84 31.99
N ASP A 56 -21.58 6.98 33.13
CA ASP A 56 -20.20 7.54 33.21
C ASP A 56 -19.16 6.72 32.42
N VAL A 57 -19.59 5.60 31.86
CA VAL A 57 -18.80 4.66 31.05
C VAL A 57 -18.30 5.32 29.75
N MET A 58 -19.03 6.32 29.22
CA MET A 58 -18.65 7.00 27.97
C MET A 58 -17.51 8.02 28.12
N ASP A 59 -17.18 8.44 29.36
CA ASP A 59 -16.05 9.33 29.64
C ASP A 59 -14.72 8.57 29.69
N ASN A 60 -14.78 7.23 29.72
CA ASN A 60 -13.60 6.39 29.69
C ASN A 60 -13.09 6.23 28.25
N SER A 61 -11.93 6.83 27.98
CA SER A 61 -11.21 6.69 26.71
C SER A 61 -11.04 5.23 26.22
N GLY A 62 -10.92 4.27 27.15
CA GLY A 62 -10.83 2.85 26.82
C GLY A 62 -12.12 2.27 26.22
N VAL A 63 -13.29 2.78 26.63
CA VAL A 63 -14.59 2.35 26.11
C VAL A 63 -14.83 2.93 24.71
N ILE A 64 -14.48 4.20 24.49
CA ILE A 64 -14.54 4.83 23.16
C ILE A 64 -13.65 4.06 22.18
N MET A 65 -12.42 3.71 22.61
CA MET A 65 -11.48 2.95 21.79
C MET A 65 -11.99 1.53 21.51
N LEU A 66 -12.60 0.88 22.50
CA LEU A 66 -13.24 -0.43 22.33
C LEU A 66 -14.39 -0.37 21.31
N LEU A 67 -15.28 0.62 21.44
CA LEU A 67 -16.40 0.86 20.51
C LEU A 67 -15.92 1.15 19.08
N ALA A 68 -14.91 2.01 18.92
CA ALA A 68 -14.30 2.30 17.63
C ALA A 68 -13.63 1.05 17.02
N SER A 69 -13.09 0.16 17.85
CA SER A 69 -12.48 -1.10 17.40
C SER A 69 -13.48 -2.23 17.16
N MET A 70 -14.75 -2.07 17.57
CA MET A 70 -15.76 -3.13 17.55
C MET A 70 -15.99 -3.76 16.16
N PRO A 71 -16.08 -2.99 15.06
CA PRO A 71 -16.12 -3.55 13.71
C PRO A 71 -14.92 -4.44 13.40
N LEU A 72 -13.72 -4.03 13.81
CA LEU A 72 -12.51 -4.78 13.57
C LEU A 72 -12.47 -6.08 14.41
N VAL A 73 -12.84 -6.00 15.68
CA VAL A 73 -12.88 -7.15 16.59
C VAL A 73 -13.87 -8.21 16.07
N LEU A 74 -15.09 -7.80 15.69
CA LEU A 74 -16.05 -8.73 15.10
C LEU A 74 -15.59 -9.27 13.75
N SER A 75 -14.94 -8.46 12.92
CA SER A 75 -14.37 -8.94 11.65
C SER A 75 -13.38 -10.08 11.87
N VAL A 76 -12.48 -9.97 12.85
CA VAL A 76 -11.51 -11.02 13.17
C VAL A 76 -12.21 -12.28 13.71
N LEU A 77 -13.19 -12.11 14.60
CA LEU A 77 -13.95 -13.23 15.17
C LEU A 77 -14.70 -14.01 14.09
N PHE A 78 -15.44 -13.33 13.22
CA PHE A 78 -16.19 -13.97 12.14
C PHE A 78 -15.28 -14.49 11.04
N ALA A 79 -14.14 -13.87 10.77
CA ALA A 79 -13.14 -14.42 9.85
C ALA A 79 -12.61 -15.78 10.35
N PHE A 80 -12.36 -15.91 11.66
CA PHE A 80 -11.98 -17.19 12.26
C PHE A 80 -13.09 -18.23 12.13
N ALA A 81 -14.34 -17.86 12.42
CA ALA A 81 -15.49 -18.75 12.24
C ALA A 81 -15.66 -19.18 10.77
N GLY A 82 -15.55 -18.24 9.83
CA GLY A 82 -15.64 -18.50 8.39
C GLY A 82 -14.49 -19.37 7.87
N SER A 83 -13.28 -19.20 8.40
CA SER A 83 -12.15 -20.10 8.15
C SER A 83 -12.45 -21.52 8.63
N GLY A 84 -13.02 -21.66 9.84
CA GLY A 84 -13.46 -22.95 10.37
C GLY A 84 -14.50 -23.64 9.50
N ILE A 85 -15.51 -22.90 9.02
CA ILE A 85 -16.52 -23.41 8.09
C ILE A 85 -15.88 -23.84 6.77
N GLY A 86 -15.00 -23.01 6.19
CA GLY A 86 -14.30 -23.35 4.95
C GLY A 86 -13.41 -24.59 5.10
N ALA A 87 -12.73 -24.73 6.22
CA ALA A 87 -11.95 -25.92 6.54
C ALA A 87 -12.83 -27.17 6.72
N TRP A 88 -14.03 -27.02 7.31
CA TRP A 88 -15.01 -28.11 7.41
C TRP A 88 -15.50 -28.54 6.02
N ILE A 89 -15.90 -27.59 5.16
CA ILE A 89 -16.30 -27.87 3.77
C ILE A 89 -15.20 -28.63 3.02
N LYS A 90 -13.96 -28.17 3.15
CA LYS A 90 -12.80 -28.82 2.53
C LYS A 90 -12.60 -30.26 3.02
N ARG A 91 -12.78 -30.53 4.32
CA ARG A 91 -12.66 -31.88 4.90
C ARG A 91 -13.77 -32.83 4.45
N ASN A 92 -14.95 -32.29 4.19
CA ASN A 92 -16.11 -33.05 3.71
C ASN A 92 -16.13 -33.22 2.17
N MET A 93 -15.09 -32.75 1.47
CA MET A 93 -14.96 -32.88 0.03
C MET A 93 -14.26 -34.18 -0.33
N ASP A 94 -15.01 -35.18 -0.78
CA ASP A 94 -14.48 -36.51 -1.14
C ASP A 94 -13.79 -36.54 -2.52
N SER A 95 -13.91 -35.49 -3.33
CA SER A 95 -13.35 -35.47 -4.69
C SER A 95 -11.89 -35.01 -4.72
N ASP A 96 -10.99 -35.88 -5.17
CA ASP A 96 -9.56 -35.56 -5.37
C ASP A 96 -9.36 -34.39 -6.34
N LEU A 97 -10.18 -34.31 -7.39
CA LEU A 97 -10.16 -33.22 -8.36
C LEU A 97 -10.57 -31.87 -7.73
N GLY A 98 -11.59 -31.87 -6.86
CA GLY A 98 -12.02 -30.68 -6.13
C GLY A 98 -10.97 -30.18 -5.16
N GLN A 99 -10.31 -31.09 -4.44
CA GLN A 99 -9.20 -30.75 -3.55
C GLN A 99 -7.99 -30.20 -4.32
N GLY A 100 -7.69 -30.74 -5.50
CA GLY A 100 -6.64 -30.24 -6.39
C GLY A 100 -6.91 -28.81 -6.86
N ILE A 101 -8.13 -28.53 -7.35
CA ILE A 101 -8.54 -27.19 -7.79
C ILE A 101 -8.51 -26.21 -6.62
N ASP A 102 -8.98 -26.61 -5.43
CA ASP A 102 -8.93 -25.79 -4.22
C ASP A 102 -7.49 -25.38 -3.85
N ALA A 103 -6.55 -26.32 -3.91
CA ALA A 103 -5.16 -26.08 -3.58
C ALA A 103 -4.45 -25.17 -4.61
N VAL A 104 -4.71 -25.38 -5.90
CA VAL A 104 -4.17 -24.51 -6.97
C VAL A 104 -4.75 -23.11 -6.86
N GLY A 105 -6.07 -23.00 -6.63
CA GLY A 105 -6.72 -21.72 -6.38
C GLY A 105 -6.12 -21.00 -5.18
N GLY A 106 -5.92 -21.71 -4.06
CA GLY A 106 -5.31 -21.16 -2.85
C GLY A 106 -3.88 -20.66 -3.09
N THR A 107 -3.09 -21.41 -3.86
CA THR A 107 -1.73 -21.01 -4.26
C THR A 107 -1.74 -19.74 -5.11
N ALA A 108 -2.61 -19.68 -6.13
CA ALA A 108 -2.74 -18.51 -7.00
C ALA A 108 -3.19 -17.28 -6.22
N THR A 109 -4.22 -17.41 -5.38
CA THR A 109 -4.70 -16.31 -4.52
C THR A 109 -3.61 -15.83 -3.56
N ALA A 110 -2.91 -16.74 -2.88
CA ALA A 110 -1.83 -16.37 -1.96
C ALA A 110 -0.68 -15.66 -2.69
N GLY A 111 -0.32 -16.12 -3.90
CA GLY A 111 0.69 -15.46 -4.72
C GLY A 111 0.31 -14.03 -5.12
N ILE A 112 -0.94 -13.83 -5.57
CA ILE A 112 -1.45 -12.49 -5.92
C ILE A 112 -1.42 -11.57 -4.70
N VAL A 113 -1.94 -12.04 -3.56
CA VAL A 113 -1.95 -11.27 -2.30
C VAL A 113 -0.52 -10.93 -1.87
N TYR A 114 0.40 -11.89 -1.93
CA TYR A 114 1.80 -11.68 -1.58
C TYR A 114 2.45 -10.59 -2.44
N VAL A 115 2.30 -10.68 -3.77
CA VAL A 115 2.84 -9.67 -4.69
C VAL A 115 2.25 -8.29 -4.39
N LEU A 116 0.94 -8.19 -4.19
CA LEU A 116 0.28 -6.92 -3.86
C LEU A 116 0.79 -6.32 -2.54
N VAL A 117 0.98 -7.14 -1.51
CA VAL A 117 1.49 -6.69 -0.20
C VAL A 117 2.93 -6.17 -0.34
N ILE A 118 3.81 -6.91 -0.99
CA ILE A 118 5.20 -6.47 -1.21
C ILE A 118 5.24 -5.19 -2.05
N TRP A 119 4.42 -5.10 -3.08
CA TRP A 119 4.33 -3.94 -3.96
C TRP A 119 3.87 -2.67 -3.23
N LEU A 120 2.81 -2.77 -2.42
CA LEU A 120 2.33 -1.65 -1.60
C LEU A 120 3.32 -1.29 -0.50
N ALA A 121 3.94 -2.27 0.15
CA ALA A 121 4.96 -2.04 1.18
C ALA A 121 6.17 -1.30 0.60
N ALA A 122 6.65 -1.70 -0.58
CA ALA A 122 7.71 -1.00 -1.29
C ALA A 122 7.32 0.45 -1.61
N GLY A 123 6.09 0.67 -2.09
CA GLY A 123 5.55 2.01 -2.33
C GLY A 123 5.54 2.88 -1.07
N PHE A 124 5.12 2.32 0.06
CA PHE A 124 5.10 3.01 1.35
C PHE A 124 6.53 3.34 1.82
N ILE A 125 7.46 2.39 1.78
CA ILE A 125 8.88 2.63 2.15
C ILE A 125 9.46 3.79 1.34
N ARG A 126 9.14 3.86 0.04
CA ARG A 126 9.56 4.97 -0.85
C ARG A 126 9.03 6.35 -0.45
N THR A 127 7.99 6.42 0.37
CA THR A 127 7.46 7.69 0.91
C THR A 127 8.09 8.09 2.24
N THR A 128 8.94 7.24 2.82
CA THR A 128 9.61 7.52 4.11
C THR A 128 10.98 8.17 3.89
N PRO A 129 11.49 8.96 4.85
CA PRO A 129 12.83 9.55 4.79
C PRO A 129 13.96 8.55 5.13
N LEU A 130 13.66 7.24 5.20
CA LEU A 130 14.61 6.22 5.65
C LEU A 130 15.57 5.83 4.52
N VAL A 131 16.83 6.28 4.59
CA VAL A 131 17.81 6.09 3.50
C VAL A 131 18.12 4.62 3.23
N GLU A 132 18.39 3.80 4.25
CA GLU A 132 18.77 2.39 4.05
C GLU A 132 17.63 1.53 3.48
N PRO A 133 16.40 1.54 4.04
CA PRO A 133 15.28 0.79 3.45
C PRO A 133 14.95 1.22 2.02
N ASN A 134 15.02 2.53 1.74
CA ASN A 134 14.85 3.04 0.37
C ASN A 134 15.89 2.47 -0.59
N ARG A 135 17.15 2.41 -0.17
CA ARG A 135 18.22 1.82 -0.95
C ARG A 135 17.98 0.33 -1.22
N TRP A 136 17.60 -0.44 -0.20
CA TRP A 136 17.30 -1.87 -0.38
C TRP A 136 16.15 -2.10 -1.37
N VAL A 137 15.09 -1.29 -1.30
CA VAL A 137 13.96 -1.34 -2.22
C VAL A 137 14.37 -0.95 -3.64
N ALA A 138 15.21 0.08 -3.79
CA ALA A 138 15.70 0.53 -5.09
C ALA A 138 16.63 -0.49 -5.77
N ASP A 139 17.48 -1.17 -4.99
CA ASP A 139 18.44 -2.17 -5.50
C ASP A 139 17.79 -3.55 -5.76
N SER A 140 16.54 -3.78 -5.32
CA SER A 140 15.85 -5.07 -5.44
C SER A 140 15.39 -5.35 -6.87
N THR A 141 15.86 -6.48 -7.42
CA THR A 141 15.42 -6.94 -8.75
C THR A 141 13.98 -7.47 -8.69
N VAL A 142 13.58 -8.12 -7.60
CA VAL A 142 12.21 -8.65 -7.44
C VAL A 142 11.19 -7.52 -7.43
N ILE A 143 11.43 -6.46 -6.66
CA ILE A 143 10.54 -5.30 -6.61
C ILE A 143 10.49 -4.60 -7.98
N ALA A 144 11.64 -4.41 -8.62
CA ALA A 144 11.70 -3.82 -9.97
C ALA A 144 10.91 -4.64 -11.01
N SER A 145 10.95 -5.98 -10.93
CA SER A 145 10.14 -6.85 -11.79
C SER A 145 8.64 -6.73 -11.53
N ILE A 146 8.23 -6.62 -10.27
CA ILE A 146 6.82 -6.39 -9.91
C ILE A 146 6.36 -5.03 -10.45
N ASP A 147 7.15 -3.97 -10.25
CA ASP A 147 6.85 -2.61 -10.72
C ASP A 147 6.69 -2.54 -12.25
N ARG A 148 7.45 -3.36 -13.01
CA ARG A 148 7.30 -3.45 -14.47
C ARG A 148 6.06 -4.21 -14.94
N THR A 149 5.50 -5.06 -14.09
CA THR A 149 4.34 -5.91 -14.43
C THR A 149 3.03 -5.18 -14.17
N ILE A 150 3.00 -4.30 -13.17
CA ILE A 150 1.81 -3.54 -12.79
C ILE A 150 1.81 -2.20 -13.54
N PRO A 151 0.73 -1.83 -14.27
CA PRO A 151 0.74 -0.68 -15.18
C PRO A 151 0.69 0.70 -14.49
N TYR A 152 0.64 0.74 -13.17
CA TYR A 152 0.62 1.95 -12.35
C TYR A 152 1.61 1.83 -11.19
N SER A 153 2.03 2.96 -10.60
CA SER A 153 2.94 2.95 -9.45
C SER A 153 2.21 2.67 -8.14
N SER A 154 2.92 2.05 -7.19
CA SER A 154 2.41 1.77 -5.83
C SER A 154 2.06 3.04 -5.07
N GLN A 155 2.84 4.10 -5.27
CA GLN A 155 2.57 5.43 -4.71
C GLN A 155 1.25 6.02 -5.21
N ASN A 156 0.93 5.87 -6.50
CA ASN A 156 -0.34 6.36 -7.06
C ASN A 156 -1.53 5.59 -6.48
N ALA A 157 -1.42 4.27 -6.32
CA ALA A 157 -2.47 3.47 -5.70
C ALA A 157 -2.71 3.84 -4.22
N LEU A 158 -1.63 4.02 -3.46
CA LEU A 158 -1.70 4.49 -2.07
C LEU A 158 -2.31 5.89 -1.97
N GLY A 159 -1.92 6.81 -2.86
CA GLY A 159 -2.50 8.15 -2.94
C GLY A 159 -4.00 8.13 -3.26
N GLY A 160 -4.43 7.26 -4.19
CA GLY A 160 -5.84 7.05 -4.51
C GLY A 160 -6.64 6.53 -3.32
N LEU A 161 -6.10 5.56 -2.58
CA LEU A 161 -6.71 5.03 -1.35
C LEU A 161 -6.83 6.12 -0.28
N ALA A 162 -5.76 6.87 -0.02
CA ALA A 162 -5.77 7.96 0.96
C ALA A 162 -6.80 9.03 0.61
N LYS A 163 -6.91 9.38 -0.67
CA LYS A 163 -7.92 10.33 -1.16
C LYS A 163 -9.34 9.81 -0.92
N GLY A 164 -9.60 8.53 -1.22
CA GLY A 164 -10.89 7.89 -0.96
C GLY A 164 -11.27 7.87 0.53
N LEU A 165 -10.32 7.53 1.40
CA LEU A 165 -10.53 7.55 2.86
C LEU A 165 -10.81 8.97 3.37
N SER A 166 -10.06 9.96 2.89
CA SER A 166 -10.29 11.37 3.27
C SER A 166 -11.68 11.86 2.84
N ALA A 167 -12.16 11.45 1.67
CA ALA A 167 -13.51 11.77 1.18
C ALA A 167 -14.62 11.10 2.02
N SER A 168 -14.32 9.98 2.67
CA SER A 168 -15.26 9.27 3.56
C SER A 168 -15.33 9.86 4.98
N GLY A 169 -14.63 10.97 5.25
CA GLY A 169 -14.60 11.62 6.56
C GLY A 169 -13.66 10.94 7.55
N PHE A 170 -12.76 10.05 7.10
CA PHE A 170 -11.75 9.45 7.97
C PHE A 170 -10.78 10.55 8.43
N PRO A 171 -10.67 10.85 9.74
CA PRO A 171 -9.82 11.92 10.23
C PRO A 171 -8.36 11.61 9.92
N GLN A 172 -7.59 12.62 9.50
CA GLN A 172 -6.15 12.49 9.32
C GLN A 172 -5.47 12.48 10.70
N VAL A 173 -5.42 11.30 11.32
CA VAL A 173 -4.81 11.09 12.65
C VAL A 173 -3.28 11.22 12.63
N PHE A 174 -2.68 11.19 11.43
CA PHE A 174 -1.26 11.43 11.17
C PHE A 174 -1.04 12.66 10.29
N SER A 175 -1.79 13.74 10.52
CA SER A 175 -1.37 15.06 10.04
C SER A 175 -0.14 15.49 10.86
N GLY A 176 1.00 14.90 10.53
CA GLY A 176 2.30 15.33 11.02
C GLY A 176 2.45 16.84 10.81
N GLN A 177 3.25 17.47 11.67
CA GLN A 177 3.56 18.90 11.57
C GLN A 177 3.83 19.24 10.10
N PRO A 178 3.20 20.30 9.55
CA PRO A 178 3.47 20.71 8.18
C PRO A 178 4.98 20.81 7.99
N GLU A 179 5.47 20.28 6.88
CA GLU A 179 6.89 20.33 6.53
C GLU A 179 7.38 21.76 6.73
N GLN A 180 8.27 21.95 7.73
CA GLN A 180 8.90 23.23 7.96
C GLN A 180 10.15 23.29 7.09
N ILE A 181 10.03 24.01 5.97
CA ILE A 181 11.18 24.43 5.19
C ILE A 181 12.08 25.23 6.13
N ARG A 182 13.26 24.70 6.44
CA ARG A 182 14.23 25.41 7.27
C ARG A 182 14.66 26.67 6.54
N GLY A 183 14.55 27.82 7.21
CA GLY A 183 15.15 29.06 6.70
C GLY A 183 16.66 28.92 6.67
N VAL A 184 17.24 28.92 5.47
CA VAL A 184 18.70 28.77 5.26
C VAL A 184 19.42 30.12 5.07
N GLY A 185 18.72 31.24 5.25
CA GLY A 185 19.24 32.58 5.01
C GLY A 185 19.15 33.01 3.54
N GLU A 186 19.72 34.18 3.23
CA GLU A 186 19.82 34.71 1.87
C GLU A 186 20.76 33.83 1.02
N PRO A 187 20.47 33.58 -0.27
CA PRO A 187 21.41 32.91 -1.17
C PRO A 187 22.73 33.67 -1.30
N ASP A 188 23.84 32.95 -1.46
CA ASP A 188 25.16 33.53 -1.73
C ASP A 188 25.19 34.18 -3.12
N GLU A 189 25.46 35.49 -3.19
CA GLU A 189 25.55 36.25 -4.45
C GLU A 189 26.64 35.72 -5.40
N GLY A 190 27.69 35.08 -4.87
CA GLY A 190 28.75 34.47 -5.67
C GLY A 190 28.27 33.32 -6.56
N MET A 191 27.11 32.72 -6.26
CA MET A 191 26.54 31.63 -7.06
C MET A 191 26.07 32.09 -8.45
N VAL A 192 25.90 33.40 -8.67
CA VAL A 192 25.59 33.94 -10.00
C VAL A 192 26.73 33.69 -10.98
N ASP A 193 27.98 33.87 -10.55
CA ASP A 193 29.15 33.63 -11.41
C ASP A 193 29.36 32.14 -11.68
N VAL A 194 29.05 31.28 -10.70
CA VAL A 194 29.00 29.83 -10.90
C VAL A 194 27.96 29.46 -11.96
N GLY A 195 26.75 30.04 -11.89
CA GLY A 195 25.70 29.84 -12.89
C GLY A 195 26.13 30.25 -14.30
N ARG A 196 26.82 31.39 -14.45
CA ARG A 196 27.39 31.83 -15.73
C ARG A 196 28.46 30.89 -16.27
N SER A 197 29.27 30.30 -15.39
CA SER A 197 30.35 29.39 -15.81
C SER A 197 29.86 28.09 -16.45
N VAL A 198 28.59 27.71 -16.22
CA VAL A 198 27.97 26.49 -16.75
C VAL A 198 26.89 26.76 -17.80
N GLU A 199 26.73 28.02 -18.23
CA GLU A 199 25.66 28.46 -19.14
C GLU A 199 25.65 27.66 -20.44
N ASP A 200 26.82 27.34 -21.00
CA ASP A 200 26.96 26.55 -22.24
C ASP A 200 26.44 25.11 -22.11
N SER A 201 26.28 24.59 -20.89
CA SER A 201 25.74 23.25 -20.62
C SER A 201 24.25 23.25 -20.30
N VAL A 202 23.63 24.44 -20.21
CA VAL A 202 22.20 24.61 -19.90
C VAL A 202 21.46 25.01 -21.17
N VAL A 203 20.36 24.32 -21.44
CA VAL A 203 19.59 24.48 -22.69
C VAL A 203 18.15 24.86 -22.40
N LYS A 204 17.57 25.69 -23.27
CA LYS A 204 16.13 25.93 -23.29
C LYS A 204 15.42 24.74 -23.94
N ILE A 205 14.39 24.22 -23.26
CA ILE A 205 13.51 23.18 -23.79
C ILE A 205 12.20 23.82 -24.19
N THR A 206 11.71 23.48 -25.38
CA THR A 206 10.44 23.99 -25.89
C THR A 206 9.69 22.84 -26.54
N THR A 207 8.42 22.69 -26.20
CA THR A 207 7.56 21.67 -26.78
C THR A 207 6.53 22.29 -27.72
N THR A 208 6.36 21.66 -28.88
CA THR A 208 5.34 22.02 -29.88
C THR A 208 4.17 21.03 -29.84
N ALA A 209 3.89 20.44 -28.67
CA ALA A 209 2.87 19.42 -28.52
C ALA A 209 1.48 19.99 -28.85
N THR A 210 0.89 19.54 -29.95
CA THR A 210 -0.40 20.03 -30.49
C THR A 210 -1.62 19.54 -29.71
N SER A 211 -1.47 18.59 -28.80
CA SER A 211 -2.55 18.06 -27.96
C SER A 211 -2.92 18.96 -26.79
N CYS A 212 -2.01 19.83 -26.35
CA CYS A 212 -2.26 20.83 -25.34
C CYS A 212 -2.40 22.19 -26.04
N ALA A 213 -3.44 22.95 -25.72
CA ALA A 213 -3.72 24.25 -26.37
C ALA A 213 -2.73 25.38 -25.96
N ALA A 214 -1.55 25.02 -25.47
CA ALA A 214 -0.50 25.94 -25.03
C ALA A 214 0.88 25.31 -25.30
N GLY A 215 1.83 26.14 -25.74
CA GLY A 215 3.25 25.75 -25.77
C GLY A 215 3.80 25.66 -24.35
N SER A 216 4.74 24.73 -24.12
CA SER A 216 5.45 24.61 -22.85
C SER A 216 6.94 24.85 -23.06
N GLU A 217 7.50 25.69 -22.21
CA GLU A 217 8.93 26.04 -22.17
C GLU A 217 9.51 25.67 -20.80
N GLY A 218 10.77 25.24 -20.80
CA GLY A 218 11.51 24.84 -19.61
C GLY A 218 13.03 24.94 -19.82
N SER A 219 13.79 24.41 -18.87
CA SER A 219 15.26 24.34 -18.92
C SER A 219 15.71 22.90 -18.72
N GLY A 220 16.81 22.53 -19.36
CA GLY A 220 17.50 21.26 -19.11
C GLY A 220 19.00 21.45 -19.10
N PHE A 221 19.75 20.41 -18.78
CA PHE A 221 21.21 20.42 -18.82
C PHE A 221 21.76 19.18 -19.52
N VAL A 222 22.87 19.36 -20.23
CA VAL A 222 23.60 18.28 -20.89
C VAL A 222 24.44 17.55 -19.84
N TYR A 223 24.23 16.24 -19.70
CA TYR A 223 25.02 15.41 -18.76
C TYR A 223 25.96 14.43 -19.48
N GLU A 224 25.72 14.16 -20.77
CA GLU A 224 26.55 13.36 -21.66
C GLU A 224 26.32 13.78 -23.11
N ASP A 225 27.24 13.47 -24.03
CA ASP A 225 27.14 13.84 -25.45
C ASP A 225 25.82 13.37 -26.07
N GLY A 226 25.00 14.33 -26.48
CA GLY A 226 23.68 14.07 -27.08
C GLY A 226 22.58 13.71 -26.09
N LEU A 227 22.81 13.77 -24.78
CA LEU A 227 21.83 13.46 -23.73
C LEU A 227 21.55 14.66 -22.83
N VAL A 228 20.26 15.01 -22.68
CA VAL A 228 19.76 16.14 -21.87
C VAL A 228 18.82 15.62 -20.78
N ALA A 229 18.97 16.14 -19.55
CA ALA A 229 18.03 15.92 -18.45
C ALA A 229 17.13 17.14 -18.24
N THR A 230 15.85 16.92 -17.89
CA THR A 230 14.83 17.96 -17.64
C THR A 230 13.74 17.47 -16.70
#